data_AF-A0A7H8XJ06-F1
#
_entry.id   AF-A0A7H8XJ06-F1
#
_cell.length_a   1.000
_cell.length_b   1.000
_cell.length_c   1.000
_cell.angle_alpha   90.00
_cell.angle_beta   90.00
_cell.angle_gamma   90.00
#
_symmetry.space_group_name_H-M   'P 1'
#
loop_
_entity.id
_entity.type
_entity.pdbx_description
1 polymer ?
#
loop_
_entity_poly.entity_id
_entity_poly.type
_entity_poly.pdbx_seq_one_letter_code
_entity_poly.pdbx_strand_id
1 'polypeptide(L)'
;MSTFEHVFIRTQLGASDLAAELSALLDLELTRDDEGRVYLNRPASAGRPGIVGGELYGNRYGYPLNDPEEESLIDGYDLVWDIGYSRRDGDVQLDEARRLFEEVTAKGCWPVVLLQGLDLLLACWDARSGYQEFPPGTSPDVDHRALWAPYRQPPQA
;
A
#
# COMPACT_ATOMS: atom_id res chain seq x y z
N MET A 1 16.72 -0.41 -3.37
CA MET A 1 15.44 -0.75 -4.03
C MET A 1 14.76 -1.83 -3.21
N SER A 2 13.55 -1.56 -2.72
CA SER A 2 12.71 -2.58 -2.07
C SER A 2 12.37 -3.68 -3.08
N THR A 3 12.25 -4.92 -2.62
CA THR A 3 11.80 -6.05 -3.44
C THR A 3 10.28 -6.26 -3.37
N PHE A 4 9.58 -5.44 -2.60
CA PHE A 4 8.13 -5.51 -2.39
C PHE A 4 7.43 -4.35 -3.08
N GLU A 5 6.17 -4.55 -3.41
CA GLU A 5 5.25 -3.43 -3.67
C GLU A 5 4.59 -3.03 -2.37
N HIS A 6 4.18 -1.77 -2.25
CA HIS A 6 3.70 -1.24 -0.99
C HIS A 6 2.33 -0.59 -1.16
N VAL A 7 1.36 -1.04 -0.37
CA VAL A 7 0.07 -0.38 -0.23
C VAL A 7 0.06 0.42 1.06
N PHE A 8 0.10 1.74 0.93
CA PHE A 8 -0.03 2.67 2.05
C PHE A 8 -1.51 2.91 2.33
N ILE A 9 -1.90 2.87 3.60
CA ILE A 9 -3.30 2.92 4.02
C ILE A 9 -3.46 3.97 5.12
N ARG A 10 -4.37 4.92 4.90
CA ARG A 10 -4.77 5.89 5.93
C ARG A 10 -5.92 5.31 6.73
N THR A 11 -5.74 5.22 8.05
CA THR A 11 -6.71 4.65 8.97
C THR A 11 -6.47 5.13 10.41
N GLN A 12 -7.50 5.04 11.24
CA GLN A 12 -7.37 5.20 12.70
C GLN A 12 -7.16 3.86 13.42
N LEU A 13 -7.18 2.75 12.68
CA LEU A 13 -6.99 1.40 13.20
C LEU A 13 -5.51 1.07 13.37
N GLY A 14 -5.20 0.26 14.37
CA GLY A 14 -3.90 -0.40 14.45
C GLY A 14 -3.77 -1.53 13.42
N ALA A 15 -2.54 -1.97 13.16
CA ALA A 15 -2.26 -3.02 12.16
C ALA A 15 -3.07 -4.31 12.39
N SER A 16 -3.24 -4.75 13.64
CA SER A 16 -4.03 -5.94 13.96
C SER A 16 -5.50 -5.81 13.58
N ASP A 17 -6.11 -4.65 13.84
CA ASP A 17 -7.53 -4.41 13.59
C ASP A 17 -7.78 -4.22 12.09
N LEU A 18 -6.93 -3.43 11.42
CA LEU A 18 -7.01 -3.28 9.96
C LEU A 18 -6.80 -4.63 9.25
N ALA A 19 -5.88 -5.48 9.74
CA ALA A 19 -5.67 -6.78 9.14
C ALA A 19 -6.90 -7.70 9.25
N ALA A 20 -7.61 -7.67 10.38
CA ALA A 20 -8.85 -8.42 10.53
C ALA A 20 -9.92 -7.95 9.54
N GLU A 21 -10.06 -6.63 9.37
CA GLU A 21 -10.98 -6.04 8.40
C GLU A 21 -10.61 -6.43 6.96
N LEU A 22 -9.33 -6.28 6.57
CA LEU A 22 -8.86 -6.65 5.23
C LEU A 22 -8.98 -8.15 4.97
N SER A 23 -8.68 -8.99 5.97
CA SER A 23 -8.85 -10.44 5.88
C SER A 23 -10.28 -10.83 5.58
N ALA A 24 -11.25 -10.27 6.30
CA ALA A 24 -12.67 -10.52 6.05
C ALA A 24 -13.15 -9.95 4.70
N LEU A 25 -12.68 -8.76 4.33
CA LEU A 25 -13.11 -8.06 3.12
C LEU A 25 -12.62 -8.72 1.82
N LEU A 26 -11.40 -9.27 1.87
CA LEU A 26 -10.66 -9.77 0.71
C LEU A 26 -10.44 -11.29 0.73
N ASP A 27 -10.99 -11.98 1.73
CA ASP A 27 -10.81 -13.42 1.95
C ASP A 27 -9.32 -13.82 2.03
N LEU A 28 -8.57 -13.07 2.86
CA LEU A 28 -7.13 -13.29 3.07
C LEU A 28 -6.90 -14.13 4.31
N GLU A 29 -5.89 -14.98 4.25
CA GLU A 29 -5.35 -15.65 5.42
C GLU A 29 -4.59 -14.65 6.30
N LEU A 30 -5.12 -14.42 7.50
CA LEU A 30 -4.50 -13.62 8.55
C LEU A 30 -3.65 -14.53 9.45
N THR A 31 -2.34 -14.28 9.48
CA THR A 31 -1.42 -14.97 10.39
C THR A 31 -0.61 -13.99 11.23
N ARG A 32 -0.01 -14.51 12.31
CA ARG A 32 0.92 -13.78 13.17
C ARG A 32 2.14 -14.63 13.42
N ASP A 33 3.31 -14.01 13.48
CA ASP A 33 4.53 -14.70 13.89
C ASP A 33 4.76 -14.61 15.41
N ASP A 34 5.85 -15.20 15.88
CA ASP A 34 6.23 -15.24 17.30
C ASP A 34 6.53 -13.85 17.90
N GLU A 35 6.84 -12.86 17.05
CA GLU A 35 7.08 -11.46 17.42
C GLU A 35 5.78 -10.63 17.41
N GLY A 36 4.66 -11.23 17.02
CA GLY A 36 3.36 -10.57 16.92
C GLY A 36 3.18 -9.74 15.65
N ARG A 37 4.07 -9.86 14.66
CA ARG A 37 3.92 -9.20 13.35
C ARG A 37 2.77 -9.82 12.60
N VAL A 38 2.05 -8.97 11.87
CA VAL A 38 0.77 -9.31 11.25
C VAL A 38 0.96 -9.51 9.76
N TYR A 39 0.51 -10.64 9.24
CA TYR A 39 0.65 -10.98 7.83
C TYR A 39 -0.72 -11.28 7.20
N LEU A 40 -0.89 -10.81 5.98
CA LEU A 40 -2.07 -11.07 5.15
C LEU A 40 -1.63 -11.72 3.85
N ASN A 41 -2.17 -12.89 3.55
CA ASN A 41 -1.75 -13.70 2.41
C ASN A 41 -2.92 -14.37 1.70
N ARG A 42 -2.76 -14.66 0.41
CA ARG A 42 -3.65 -15.55 -0.35
C ARG A 42 -2.90 -16.27 -1.46
N PRO A 43 -3.46 -17.35 -2.03
CA PRO A 43 -2.95 -17.91 -3.28
C PRO A 43 -2.92 -16.86 -4.39
N ALA A 44 -1.91 -16.92 -5.25
CA ALA A 44 -1.84 -16.06 -6.43
C ALA A 44 -3.05 -16.31 -7.35
N SER A 45 -3.52 -15.23 -7.95
CA SER A 45 -4.70 -15.20 -8.82
C SER A 45 -4.46 -15.91 -10.16
N ALA A 46 -5.54 -16.13 -10.90
CA ALA A 46 -5.51 -16.69 -12.27
C ALA A 46 -4.84 -18.08 -12.39
N GLY A 47 -4.91 -18.89 -11.33
CA GLY A 47 -4.34 -20.24 -11.31
C GLY A 47 -2.82 -20.28 -11.25
N ARG A 48 -2.17 -19.15 -10.95
CA ARG A 48 -0.71 -19.07 -10.78
C ARG A 48 -0.28 -19.80 -9.50
N PRO A 49 0.85 -20.51 -9.52
CA PRO A 49 1.31 -21.23 -8.33
C PRO A 49 2.03 -20.30 -7.37
N GLY A 50 1.60 -20.23 -6.11
CA GLY A 50 2.32 -19.52 -5.06
C GLY A 50 1.39 -18.69 -4.19
N ILE A 51 1.98 -18.03 -3.22
CA ILE A 51 1.32 -17.11 -2.29
C ILE A 51 1.73 -15.67 -2.61
N VAL A 52 0.76 -14.77 -2.55
CA VAL A 52 0.93 -13.31 -2.56
C VAL A 52 0.47 -12.73 -1.23
N GLY A 53 1.18 -11.70 -0.77
CA GLY A 53 0.88 -11.01 0.47
C GLY A 53 2.15 -10.65 1.22
N GLY A 54 2.00 -10.28 2.48
CA GLY A 54 3.11 -9.88 3.32
C GLY A 54 2.66 -9.16 4.57
N GLU A 55 3.60 -8.43 5.17
CA GLU A 55 3.44 -7.81 6.48
C GLU A 55 2.61 -6.54 6.39
N LEU A 56 1.68 -6.35 7.33
CA LEU A 56 0.99 -5.09 7.57
C LEU A 56 1.55 -4.46 8.86
N TYR A 57 2.13 -3.28 8.74
CA TYR A 57 2.84 -2.61 9.84
C TYR A 57 2.69 -1.08 9.79
N GLY A 58 3.15 -0.41 10.84
CA GLY A 58 3.15 1.06 10.92
C GLY A 58 4.03 1.70 9.84
N ASN A 59 3.54 2.76 9.22
CA ASN A 59 4.32 3.51 8.23
C ASN A 59 5.56 4.12 8.88
N ARG A 60 6.72 3.60 8.50
CA ARG A 60 8.05 4.07 8.94
C ARG A 60 8.79 4.85 7.84
N TYR A 61 8.16 5.03 6.68
CA TYR A 61 8.74 5.71 5.53
C TYR A 61 8.30 7.17 5.43
N GLY A 62 7.14 7.50 6.01
CA GLY A 62 6.70 8.89 6.14
C GLY A 62 7.64 9.69 7.03
N TYR A 63 7.98 10.91 6.59
CA TYR A 63 8.82 11.81 7.36
C TYR A 63 7.94 12.81 8.12
N PRO A 64 8.08 12.96 9.46
CA PRO A 64 7.25 13.87 10.25
C PRO A 64 7.66 15.34 10.12
N LEU A 65 8.54 15.69 9.18
CA LEU A 65 9.08 17.04 9.07
C LEU A 65 8.24 17.89 8.12
N ASN A 66 7.94 19.12 8.56
CA ASN A 66 7.39 20.17 7.71
C ASN A 66 8.48 20.76 6.79
N ASP A 67 9.37 19.93 6.25
CA ASP A 67 10.34 20.37 5.26
C ASP A 67 9.69 20.27 3.86
N PRO A 68 9.45 21.38 3.16
CA PRO A 68 8.85 21.36 1.83
C PRO A 68 9.68 20.60 0.79
N GLU A 69 10.98 20.42 1.00
CA GLU A 69 11.91 19.72 0.10
C GLU A 69 11.95 18.20 0.35
N GLU A 70 11.50 17.74 1.51
CA GLU A 70 11.43 16.31 1.87
C GLU A 70 9.99 15.76 1.85
N GLU A 71 9.03 16.57 1.37
CA GLU A 71 7.62 16.19 1.38
C GLU A 71 7.35 15.01 0.43
N SER A 72 6.63 14.02 0.94
CA SER A 72 6.20 12.84 0.20
C SER A 72 4.69 12.63 0.30
N LEU A 73 4.11 12.00 -0.73
CA LEU A 73 2.69 11.63 -0.74
C LEU A 73 2.35 10.72 0.45
N ILE A 74 3.28 9.84 0.83
CA ILE A 74 3.06 8.78 1.82
C ILE A 74 3.12 9.30 3.27
N ASP A 75 3.53 10.54 3.52
CA ASP A 75 3.65 11.11 4.87
C ASP A 75 2.31 11.13 5.64
N GLY A 76 1.20 11.21 4.91
CA GLY A 76 -0.15 11.23 5.47
C GLY A 76 -0.78 9.85 5.69
N TYR A 77 -0.03 8.75 5.54
CA TYR A 77 -0.56 7.39 5.63
C TYR A 77 -0.03 6.69 6.88
N ASP A 78 -0.87 5.87 7.50
CA ASP A 78 -0.64 5.35 8.85
C ASP A 78 0.01 3.98 8.85
N LEU A 79 -0.41 3.12 7.92
CA LEU A 79 0.05 1.74 7.80
C LEU A 79 0.56 1.45 6.39
N VAL A 80 1.42 0.44 6.29
CA VAL A 80 1.96 -0.10 5.04
C VAL A 80 1.73 -1.60 5.00
N TRP A 81 1.18 -2.07 3.90
CA TRP A 81 1.11 -3.49 3.57
C TRP A 81 2.14 -3.81 2.49
N ASP A 82 3.15 -4.60 2.85
CA ASP A 82 4.12 -5.11 1.89
C ASP A 82 3.51 -6.26 1.10
N ILE A 83 3.59 -6.17 -0.22
CA ILE A 83 3.11 -7.19 -1.15
C ILE A 83 4.29 -7.87 -1.81
N GLY A 84 4.53 -9.12 -1.42
CA GLY A 84 5.53 -9.99 -2.02
C GLY A 84 4.90 -11.16 -2.78
N TYR A 85 5.68 -11.77 -3.66
CA TYR A 85 5.31 -13.03 -4.31
C TYR A 85 6.33 -14.15 -4.05
N SER A 86 5.84 -15.25 -3.49
CA SER A 86 6.68 -16.38 -3.04
C SER A 86 7.56 -17.04 -4.12
N ARG A 87 7.26 -16.86 -5.42
CA ARG A 87 8.05 -17.41 -6.53
C ARG A 87 9.09 -16.44 -7.10
N ARG A 88 9.20 -15.21 -6.55
CA ARG A 88 10.21 -14.20 -6.93
C ARG A 88 10.15 -13.79 -8.41
N ASP A 89 8.94 -13.66 -8.93
CA ASP A 89 8.66 -13.10 -10.25
C ASP A 89 8.08 -11.69 -10.06
N GLY A 90 8.84 -10.67 -10.46
CA GLY A 90 8.49 -9.26 -10.24
C GLY A 90 7.27 -8.81 -11.04
N ASP A 91 7.09 -9.33 -12.26
CA ASP A 91 5.94 -8.96 -13.09
C ASP A 91 4.65 -9.54 -12.51
N VAL A 92 4.71 -10.79 -12.00
CA VAL A 92 3.58 -11.40 -11.30
C VAL A 92 3.30 -10.69 -9.97
N GLN A 93 4.34 -10.33 -9.23
CA GLN A 93 4.18 -9.59 -7.98
C GLN A 93 3.46 -8.25 -8.20
N LEU A 94 3.89 -7.49 -9.21
CA LEU A 94 3.30 -6.21 -9.56
C LEU A 94 1.84 -6.34 -10.01
N ASP A 95 1.53 -7.34 -10.85
CA ASP A 95 0.15 -7.63 -11.27
C ASP A 95 -0.75 -8.01 -10.08
N GLU A 96 -0.26 -8.84 -9.15
CA GLU A 96 -1.03 -9.18 -7.95
C GLU A 96 -1.19 -8.00 -6.99
N ALA A 97 -0.16 -7.16 -6.83
CA ALA A 97 -0.24 -5.95 -6.00
C ALA A 97 -1.30 -4.98 -6.55
N ARG A 98 -1.35 -4.80 -7.88
CA ARG A 98 -2.40 -4.00 -8.54
C ARG A 98 -3.79 -4.59 -8.29
N ARG A 99 -3.97 -5.90 -8.43
CA ARG A 99 -5.26 -6.56 -8.14
C ARG A 99 -5.69 -6.40 -6.70
N LEU A 100 -4.79 -6.64 -5.75
CA LEU A 100 -5.07 -6.43 -4.32
C LEU A 100 -5.45 -4.99 -4.04
N PHE A 101 -4.71 -4.03 -4.60
CA PHE A 101 -5.01 -2.61 -4.48
C PHE A 101 -6.40 -2.28 -5.05
N GLU A 102 -6.71 -2.71 -6.28
CA GLU A 102 -8.02 -2.51 -6.90
C GLU A 102 -9.15 -3.09 -6.03
N GLU A 103 -8.98 -4.29 -5.47
CA GLU A 103 -9.96 -4.89 -4.58
C GLU A 103 -10.13 -4.10 -3.27
N VAL A 104 -9.04 -3.60 -2.69
CA VAL A 104 -9.09 -2.69 -1.52
C VAL A 104 -9.88 -1.43 -1.88
N THR A 105 -9.63 -0.81 -3.04
CA THR A 105 -10.34 0.42 -3.44
C THR A 105 -11.81 0.19 -3.80
N ALA A 106 -12.15 -1.00 -4.30
CA ALA A 106 -13.51 -1.35 -4.70
C ALA A 106 -14.41 -1.70 -3.51
N LYS A 107 -13.84 -2.26 -2.44
CA LYS A 107 -14.61 -2.80 -1.30
C LYS A 107 -14.37 -2.03 0.00
N GLY A 108 -13.21 -1.38 0.14
CA GLY A 108 -12.81 -0.65 1.33
C GLY A 108 -13.26 0.80 1.32
N CYS A 109 -12.99 1.49 2.43
CA CYS A 109 -13.31 2.92 2.61
C CYS A 109 -12.09 3.78 2.98
N TRP A 110 -10.89 3.18 3.00
CA TRP A 110 -9.66 3.86 3.39
C TRP A 110 -8.99 4.54 2.20
N PRO A 111 -8.49 5.77 2.36
CA PRO A 111 -7.55 6.32 1.40
C PRO A 111 -6.33 5.42 1.30
N VAL A 112 -5.93 5.09 0.07
CA VAL A 112 -4.82 4.17 -0.20
C VAL A 112 -3.92 4.66 -1.33
N VAL A 113 -2.64 4.29 -1.28
CA VAL A 113 -1.63 4.54 -2.33
C VAL A 113 -0.90 3.25 -2.63
N LEU A 114 -0.65 2.98 -3.91
CA LEU A 114 0.19 1.87 -4.37
C LEU A 114 1.51 2.43 -4.90
N LEU A 115 2.60 1.95 -4.32
CA LEU A 115 3.95 2.13 -4.85
C LEU A 115 4.50 0.80 -5.39
N GLN A 116 5.23 0.89 -6.51
CA GLN A 116 6.15 -0.15 -6.94
C GLN A 116 7.52 0.10 -6.31
N GLY A 117 7.99 -0.81 -5.47
CA GLY A 117 9.03 -0.48 -4.50
C GLY A 117 8.63 0.74 -3.67
N LEU A 118 9.60 1.54 -3.25
CA LEU A 118 9.34 2.81 -2.57
C LEU A 118 9.51 4.02 -3.50
N ASP A 119 9.90 3.80 -4.76
CA ASP A 119 10.39 4.85 -5.64
C ASP A 119 9.36 5.27 -6.70
N LEU A 120 8.41 4.39 -7.04
CA LEU A 120 7.47 4.60 -8.13
C LEU A 120 6.02 4.61 -7.66
N LEU A 121 5.39 5.78 -7.74
CA LEU A 121 3.97 5.99 -7.49
C LEU A 121 3.13 5.51 -8.67
N LEU A 122 2.25 4.55 -8.41
CA LEU A 122 1.43 3.92 -9.45
C LEU A 122 -0.02 4.41 -9.44
N ALA A 123 -0.65 4.39 -8.27
CA ALA A 123 -2.05 4.71 -8.14
C ALA A 123 -2.39 5.19 -6.73
N CYS A 124 -3.48 5.93 -6.60
CA CYS A 124 -4.10 6.26 -5.33
C CYS A 124 -5.62 6.19 -5.40
N TRP A 125 -6.26 6.09 -4.25
CA TRP A 125 -7.70 6.22 -4.11
C TRP A 125 -8.04 6.95 -2.82
N ASP A 126 -9.05 7.82 -2.89
CA ASP A 126 -9.74 8.35 -1.72
C ASP A 126 -11.21 8.66 -2.08
N ALA A 127 -12.07 8.79 -1.07
CA ALA A 127 -13.50 9.00 -1.29
C ALA A 127 -13.86 10.33 -2.00
N ARG A 128 -13.00 11.35 -1.91
CA ARG A 128 -13.19 12.67 -2.55
C ARG A 128 -12.73 12.65 -4.01
N SER A 129 -11.59 12.02 -4.29
CA SER A 129 -10.92 12.10 -5.59
C SER A 129 -11.18 10.88 -6.49
N GLY A 130 -11.64 9.77 -5.91
CA GLY A 130 -11.79 8.50 -6.62
C GLY A 130 -10.46 7.81 -6.90
N TYR A 131 -10.49 6.79 -7.77
CA TYR A 131 -9.30 6.08 -8.22
C TYR A 131 -8.52 6.92 -9.25
N GLN A 132 -7.22 7.06 -9.05
CA GLN A 132 -6.31 7.76 -9.96
C GLN A 132 -5.07 6.91 -10.24
N GLU A 133 -4.69 6.84 -11.51
CA GLU A 133 -3.38 6.30 -11.93
C GLU A 133 -2.40 7.43 -12.21
N PHE A 134 -1.13 7.21 -11.91
CA PHE A 134 -0.07 8.16 -12.19
C PHE A 134 0.70 7.78 -13.45
N PRO A 135 1.26 8.77 -14.19
CA PRO A 135 2.14 8.48 -15.31
C PRO A 135 3.31 7.56 -14.90
N PRO A 136 3.78 6.66 -15.79
CA PRO A 136 4.95 5.83 -15.50
C PRO A 136 6.17 6.68 -15.13
N GLY A 137 6.93 6.25 -14.11
CA GLY A 137 8.09 6.99 -13.61
C GLY A 137 7.78 8.11 -12.61
N THR A 138 6.51 8.28 -12.22
CA THR A 138 6.15 9.21 -11.14
C THR A 138 6.74 8.71 -9.82
N SER A 139 7.36 9.61 -9.06
CA SER A 139 7.87 9.33 -7.70
C SER A 139 6.89 9.89 -6.67
N PRO A 140 6.79 9.28 -5.47
CA PRO A 140 5.99 9.83 -4.38
C PRO A 140 6.59 11.11 -3.77
N ASP A 141 7.82 11.48 -4.14
CA ASP A 141 8.59 12.56 -3.52
C ASP A 141 8.43 13.90 -4.27
N VAL A 142 9.09 14.93 -3.74
CA VAL A 142 8.95 16.33 -4.14
C VAL A 142 9.13 16.58 -5.65
N ASP A 143 9.97 15.79 -6.33
CA ASP A 143 10.25 15.91 -7.77
C ASP A 143 8.98 15.85 -8.63
N HIS A 144 7.98 15.09 -8.18
CA HIS A 144 6.69 14.94 -8.86
C HIS A 144 5.51 15.48 -8.05
N ARG A 145 5.76 16.38 -7.09
CA ARG A 145 4.75 16.99 -6.21
C ARG A 145 3.55 17.56 -6.95
N ALA A 146 3.77 18.19 -8.09
CA ALA A 146 2.68 18.75 -8.89
C ALA A 146 1.64 17.71 -9.33
N LEU A 147 2.03 16.44 -9.46
CA LEU A 147 1.14 15.34 -9.83
C LEU A 147 0.36 14.82 -8.62
N TRP A 148 1.02 14.63 -7.47
CA TRP A 148 0.41 13.93 -6.34
C TRP A 148 -0.13 14.83 -5.22
N ALA A 149 0.28 16.10 -5.13
CA ALA A 149 -0.17 17.01 -4.07
C ALA A 149 -1.69 17.13 -3.90
N PRO A 150 -2.53 17.10 -4.98
CA PRO A 150 -3.99 17.14 -4.83
C PRO A 150 -4.57 15.96 -4.03
N TYR A 151 -3.88 14.82 -4.01
CA TYR A 151 -4.33 13.57 -3.39
C TYR A 151 -3.71 13.33 -2.00
N ARG A 152 -2.83 14.23 -1.56
CA ARG A 152 -2.14 14.12 -0.28
C ARG A 152 -3.14 14.12 0.88
N GLN A 153 -2.88 13.23 1.83
CA GLN A 153 -3.60 13.18 3.08
C GLN A 153 -2.91 14.09 4.13
N PRO A 154 -3.66 14.88 4.90
CA PRO A 154 -3.06 15.73 5.94
C PRO A 154 -2.44 14.87 7.05
N PRO A 155 -1.32 15.26 7.69
CA PRO A 155 -0.81 14.56 8.86
C PRO A 155 -1.90 14.39 9.93
N GLN A 156 -1.88 13.29 10.69
CA GLN A 156 -2.75 13.18 11.86
C GLN A 156 -2.34 14.24 12.89
N ALA A 157 -3.32 14.90 13.51
CA ALA A 157 -3.12 15.97 14.51
C ALA A 157 -2.84 15.40 15.90
#